data_AF-A0A4P7JQP9-F1
#
_entry.id   AF-A0A4P7JQP9-F1
#
_cell.length_a   1.000
_cell.length_b   1.000
_cell.length_c   1.000
_cell.angle_alpha   90.00
_cell.angle_beta   90.00
_cell.angle_gamma   90.00
#
_symmetry.space_group_name_H-M   'P 1'
#
loop_
_entity.id
_entity.type
_entity.pdbx_description
1 polymer ?
#
loop_
_entity_poly.entity_id
_entity_poly.type
_entity_poly.pdbx_seq_one_letter_code
_entity_poly.pdbx_strand_id
1 'polypeptide(L)'
;MNNIYNAKRAWLIAFSVFACFWLLAWLTGVIDVLLRQAIASPQQLADPVWWLTALLITGFVLFAYGKLWSGKTLCFQRQRQPLSQILFGLIWGVSFSLYFLTLWHFAQWLLTLVFIDSSIWAVWCLAYLFISLWQALFMDMFWDLYVSPEHDTAASKQQKVMLTHIPNLTMSLIFLAVYQNYWLFIGWQTTALVICSVAMRMPSPWSEVQTLAARAKPSILFGLPRAAGYQSE
;
A
#
# COMPACT_ATOMS: atom_id res chain seq x y z
N MET A 1 -19.39 -19.80 -13.30
CA MET A 1 -18.20 -19.82 -14.17
C MET A 1 -17.14 -18.96 -13.51
N ASN A 2 -15.98 -19.51 -13.17
CA ASN A 2 -14.89 -18.74 -12.56
C ASN A 2 -14.32 -17.79 -13.62
N ASN A 3 -14.37 -16.48 -13.34
CA ASN A 3 -13.76 -15.50 -14.23
C ASN A 3 -12.24 -15.73 -14.28
N ILE A 4 -11.69 -15.71 -15.48
CA ILE A 4 -10.25 -15.84 -15.70
C ILE A 4 -9.60 -14.45 -15.54
N TYR A 5 -8.53 -14.39 -14.74
CA TYR A 5 -7.76 -13.17 -14.53
C TYR A 5 -6.99 -12.79 -15.82
N ASN A 6 -7.11 -11.53 -16.25
CA ASN A 6 -6.39 -11.00 -17.40
C ASN A 6 -5.23 -10.11 -16.95
N ALA A 7 -4.01 -10.63 -17.00
CA ALA A 7 -2.81 -9.94 -16.53
C ALA A 7 -2.51 -8.65 -17.31
N LYS A 8 -2.68 -8.64 -18.64
CA LYS A 8 -2.45 -7.44 -19.47
C LYS A 8 -3.36 -6.30 -19.04
N ARG A 9 -4.65 -6.59 -18.89
CA ARG A 9 -5.65 -5.62 -18.44
C ARG A 9 -5.35 -5.13 -17.03
N ALA A 10 -5.03 -6.03 -16.10
CA ALA A 10 -4.70 -5.67 -14.72
C ALA A 10 -3.49 -4.72 -14.64
N TRP A 11 -2.43 -4.98 -15.42
CA TRP A 11 -1.27 -4.09 -15.50
C TRP A 11 -1.62 -2.73 -16.07
N LEU A 12 -2.38 -2.65 -17.17
CA LEU A 12 -2.80 -1.37 -17.75
C LEU A 12 -3.62 -0.53 -16.75
N ILE A 13 -4.54 -1.18 -16.03
CA ILE A 13 -5.34 -0.52 -14.99
C ILE A 13 -4.44 -0.03 -13.85
N ALA A 14 -3.56 -0.90 -13.33
CA ALA A 14 -2.65 -0.54 -12.25
C ALA A 14 -1.76 0.66 -12.62
N PHE A 15 -1.14 0.64 -13.80
CA PHE A 15 -0.26 1.72 -14.25
C PHE A 15 -1.01 3.02 -14.53
N SER A 16 -2.27 2.95 -14.96
CA SER A 16 -3.11 4.14 -15.10
C SER A 16 -3.39 4.78 -13.73
N VAL A 17 -3.68 3.96 -12.73
CA VAL A 17 -3.85 4.40 -11.33
C VAL A 17 -2.55 4.98 -10.78
N PHE A 18 -1.41 4.31 -11.01
CA PHE A 18 -0.11 4.80 -10.59
C PHE A 18 0.19 6.18 -11.19
N ALA A 19 -0.02 6.36 -12.50
CA ALA A 19 0.16 7.66 -13.14
C ALA A 19 -0.70 8.76 -12.48
N CYS A 20 -1.94 8.45 -12.09
CA CYS A 20 -2.79 9.39 -11.35
C CYS A 20 -2.20 9.74 -9.97
N PHE A 21 -1.66 8.78 -9.24
CA PHE A 21 -1.04 9.04 -7.93
C PHE A 21 0.22 9.89 -8.04
N TRP A 22 1.05 9.64 -9.05
CA TRP A 22 2.21 10.49 -9.35
C TRP A 22 1.80 11.92 -9.71
N LEU A 23 0.76 12.09 -10.53
CA LEU A 23 0.23 13.41 -10.87
C LEU A 23 -0.28 14.15 -9.63
N LEU A 24 -1.04 13.48 -8.76
CA LEU A 24 -1.54 14.09 -7.52
C LEU A 24 -0.40 14.45 -6.55
N ALA A 25 0.62 13.59 -6.43
CA ALA A 25 1.79 13.89 -5.62
C ALA A 25 2.58 15.09 -6.15
N TRP A 26 2.65 15.25 -7.47
CA TRP A 26 3.23 16.45 -8.08
C TRP A 26 2.39 17.70 -7.78
N LEU A 27 1.07 17.65 -8.01
CA LEU A 27 0.16 18.77 -7.78
C LEU A 27 0.09 19.24 -6.31
N THR A 28 0.26 18.33 -5.36
CA THR A 28 0.23 18.63 -3.92
C THR A 28 1.60 19.01 -3.34
N GLY A 29 2.64 19.07 -4.16
CA GLY A 29 4.00 19.45 -3.75
C GLY A 29 4.77 18.35 -3.01
N VAL A 30 4.23 17.14 -2.89
CA VAL A 30 4.94 15.99 -2.28
C VAL A 30 6.26 15.73 -3.00
N ILE A 31 6.26 15.80 -4.34
CA ILE A 31 7.46 15.58 -5.15
C ILE A 31 8.52 16.67 -4.88
N ASP A 32 8.12 17.94 -4.73
CA ASP A 32 9.06 19.03 -4.43
C ASP A 32 9.69 18.85 -3.04
N VAL A 33 8.90 18.48 -2.03
CA VAL A 33 9.40 18.15 -0.69
C VAL A 33 10.39 17.00 -0.73
N LEU A 34 10.08 15.91 -1.44
CA LEU A 34 10.96 14.76 -1.57
C LEU A 34 12.30 15.11 -2.21
N LEU A 35 12.28 15.89 -3.29
CA LEU A 35 13.49 16.27 -4.01
C LEU A 35 14.40 17.21 -3.22
N ARG A 36 13.84 18.00 -2.29
CA ARG A 36 14.59 18.91 -1.40
C ARG A 36 15.04 18.25 -0.10
N GLN A 37 14.37 17.18 0.31
CA GLN A 37 14.68 16.48 1.54
C GLN A 37 15.83 15.47 1.33
N ALA A 38 16.88 15.60 2.14
CA ALA A 38 17.89 14.55 2.27
C ALA A 38 17.26 13.27 2.85
N ILE A 39 17.76 12.09 2.43
CA ILE A 39 17.28 10.79 2.94
C ILE A 39 17.37 10.73 4.48
N ALA A 40 18.44 11.28 5.05
CA ALA A 40 18.57 11.51 6.48
C ALA A 40 19.36 12.81 6.72
N SER A 41 18.92 13.60 7.69
CA SER A 41 19.64 14.79 8.15
C SER A 41 20.78 14.41 9.11
N PRO A 42 21.84 15.23 9.26
CA PRO A 42 22.89 15.00 10.26
C PRO A 42 22.34 14.83 11.69
N GLN A 43 21.28 15.56 12.04
CA GLN A 43 20.62 15.46 13.34
C GLN A 43 19.96 14.10 13.54
N GLN A 44 19.27 13.57 12.52
CA GLN A 44 18.69 12.22 12.57
C GLN A 44 19.76 11.14 12.66
N LEU A 45 20.86 11.28 11.91
CA LEU A 45 21.96 10.31 11.94
C LEU A 45 22.65 10.24 13.29
N ALA A 46 22.65 11.35 14.04
CA ALA A 46 23.17 11.44 15.41
C ALA A 46 22.17 11.01 16.50
N ASP A 47 20.89 10.80 16.15
CA ASP A 47 19.84 10.43 17.11
C ASP A 47 19.72 8.89 17.24
N PRO A 48 20.12 8.29 18.37
CA PRO A 48 19.99 6.84 18.58
C PRO A 48 18.53 6.38 18.64
N VAL A 49 17.58 7.23 19.04
CA VAL A 49 16.15 6.89 19.09
C VAL A 49 15.58 6.81 17.68
N TRP A 50 16.02 7.70 16.78
CA TRP A 50 15.67 7.64 15.36
C TRP A 50 16.11 6.30 14.74
N TRP A 51 17.36 5.90 14.97
CA TRP A 51 17.89 4.61 14.49
C TRP A 51 17.12 3.43 15.06
N LEU A 52 16.94 3.38 16.38
CA LEU A 52 16.20 2.29 17.02
C LEU A 52 14.78 2.18 16.45
N THR A 53 14.07 3.29 16.33
CA THR A 53 12.70 3.31 15.79
C THR A 53 12.67 2.88 14.33
N ALA A 54 13.58 3.40 13.50
CA ALA A 54 13.66 3.05 12.09
C ALA A 54 13.97 1.55 11.89
N LEU A 55 14.87 0.99 12.70
CA LEU A 55 15.22 -0.43 12.68
C LEU A 55 14.05 -1.31 13.15
N LEU A 56 13.33 -0.91 14.21
CA LEU A 56 12.16 -1.64 14.69
C LEU A 56 11.04 -1.67 13.65
N ILE A 57 10.75 -0.54 12.99
CA ILE A 57 9.74 -0.48 11.91
C ILE A 57 10.20 -1.32 10.72
N THR A 58 11.46 -1.24 10.32
CA THR A 58 12.02 -2.05 9.24
C THR A 58 11.90 -3.54 9.54
N GLY A 59 12.32 -3.96 10.74
CA GLY A 59 12.21 -5.34 11.21
C GLY A 59 10.75 -5.81 11.25
N PHE A 60 9.84 -4.96 11.72
CA PHE A 60 8.41 -5.23 11.69
C PHE A 60 7.91 -5.43 10.26
N VAL A 61 8.22 -4.53 9.31
CA VAL A 61 7.77 -4.64 7.91
C VAL A 61 8.26 -5.94 7.29
N LEU A 62 9.54 -6.26 7.45
CA LEU A 62 10.13 -7.50 6.93
C LEU A 62 9.45 -8.74 7.54
N PHE A 63 9.19 -8.75 8.83
CA PHE A 63 8.54 -9.88 9.50
C PHE A 63 7.04 -10.00 9.14
N ALA A 64 6.29 -8.90 9.28
CA ALA A 64 4.86 -8.86 9.06
C ALA A 64 4.53 -9.18 7.61
N TYR A 65 5.21 -8.58 6.64
CA TYR A 65 4.94 -8.84 5.22
C TYR A 65 5.64 -10.12 4.74
N GLY A 66 6.89 -10.36 5.14
CA GLY A 66 7.67 -11.51 4.70
C GLY A 66 7.18 -12.85 5.27
N LYS A 67 6.74 -12.88 6.53
CA LYS A 67 6.26 -14.10 7.19
C LYS A 67 4.75 -14.13 7.33
N LEU A 68 4.15 -13.15 7.99
CA LEU A 68 2.72 -13.22 8.36
C LEU A 68 1.79 -13.05 7.16
N TRP A 69 2.09 -12.10 6.27
CA TRP A 69 1.31 -11.80 5.08
C TRP A 69 1.55 -12.86 4.01
N SER A 70 2.82 -13.08 3.65
CA SER A 70 3.20 -14.05 2.61
C SER A 70 2.76 -15.47 2.96
N GLY A 71 2.89 -15.90 4.23
CA GLY A 71 2.46 -17.22 4.67
C GLY A 71 0.94 -17.46 4.63
N LYS A 72 0.14 -16.40 4.51
CA LYS A 72 -1.32 -16.46 4.37
C LYS A 72 -1.79 -16.13 2.95
N THR A 73 -0.89 -16.03 1.98
CA THR A 73 -1.20 -15.65 0.60
C THR A 73 -1.32 -16.88 -0.28
N LEU A 74 -2.50 -17.10 -0.84
CA LEU A 74 -2.73 -18.16 -1.81
C LEU A 74 -2.03 -17.82 -3.12
N CYS A 75 -1.30 -18.78 -3.67
CA CYS A 75 -0.58 -18.65 -4.93
C CYS A 75 -1.13 -19.54 -6.05
N PHE A 76 -1.94 -20.55 -5.69
CA PHE A 76 -2.40 -21.61 -6.59
C PHE A 76 -1.23 -22.16 -7.45
N GLN A 77 -1.44 -22.29 -8.77
CA GLN A 77 -0.44 -22.75 -9.73
C GLN A 77 0.37 -21.60 -10.37
N ARG A 78 0.31 -20.37 -9.83
CA ARG A 78 1.03 -19.23 -10.41
C ARG A 78 2.54 -19.43 -10.34
N GLN A 79 3.25 -19.12 -11.43
CA GLN A 79 4.69 -19.22 -11.51
C GLN A 79 5.39 -18.05 -10.82
N ARG A 80 6.58 -18.28 -10.27
CA ARG A 80 7.45 -17.19 -9.79
C ARG A 80 8.14 -16.53 -10.97
N GLN A 81 7.99 -15.22 -11.07
CA GLN A 81 8.62 -14.39 -12.09
C GLN A 81 9.23 -13.18 -11.38
N PRO A 82 10.38 -13.36 -10.72
CA PRO A 82 10.87 -12.41 -9.72
C PRO A 82 11.10 -11.01 -10.30
N LEU A 83 11.60 -10.90 -11.54
CA LEU A 83 11.83 -9.60 -12.17
C LEU A 83 10.54 -8.79 -12.33
N SER A 84 9.50 -9.35 -12.95
CA SER A 84 8.22 -8.65 -13.15
C SER A 84 7.52 -8.37 -11.81
N GLN A 85 7.61 -9.30 -10.86
CA GLN A 85 7.01 -9.17 -9.53
C GLN A 85 7.68 -8.08 -8.70
N ILE A 86 9.02 -8.02 -8.71
CA ILE A 86 9.79 -6.96 -8.03
C ILE A 86 9.51 -5.61 -8.68
N LEU A 87 9.57 -5.50 -10.01
CA LEU A 87 9.29 -4.25 -10.72
C LEU A 87 7.87 -3.74 -10.44
N PHE A 88 6.87 -4.62 -10.53
CA PHE A 88 5.49 -4.26 -10.20
C PHE A 88 5.38 -3.79 -8.76
N GLY A 89 5.99 -4.52 -7.81
CA GLY A 89 5.97 -4.17 -6.39
C GLY A 89 6.67 -2.86 -6.07
N LEU A 90 7.77 -2.54 -6.74
CA LEU A 90 8.48 -1.27 -6.60
C LEU A 90 7.60 -0.10 -7.05
N ILE A 91 7.05 -0.19 -8.25
CA ILE A 91 6.20 0.87 -8.82
C ILE A 91 4.93 1.02 -8.00
N TRP A 92 4.31 -0.11 -7.61
CA TRP A 92 3.14 -0.13 -6.73
C TRP A 92 3.44 0.54 -5.38
N GLY A 93 4.54 0.13 -4.76
CA GLY A 93 5.10 0.66 -3.52
C GLY A 93 5.24 2.18 -3.49
N VAL A 94 6.01 2.69 -4.44
CA VAL A 94 6.28 4.13 -4.57
C VAL A 94 4.99 4.88 -4.88
N SER A 95 4.18 4.39 -5.81
CA SER A 95 2.95 5.10 -6.21
C SER A 95 1.93 5.20 -5.06
N PHE A 96 1.74 4.13 -4.28
CA PHE A 96 0.84 4.16 -3.13
C PHE A 96 1.35 5.07 -2.01
N SER A 97 2.65 5.02 -1.72
CA SER A 97 3.23 5.89 -0.70
C SER A 97 3.19 7.36 -1.09
N LEU A 98 3.41 7.69 -2.37
CA LEU A 98 3.21 9.04 -2.89
C LEU A 98 1.74 9.51 -2.73
N TYR A 99 0.78 8.62 -2.97
CA TYR A 99 -0.63 8.94 -2.72
C TYR A 99 -0.94 9.12 -1.23
N PHE A 100 -0.37 8.31 -0.34
CA PHE A 100 -0.52 8.51 1.10
C PHE A 100 0.06 9.85 1.56
N LEU A 101 1.21 10.24 1.02
CA LEU A 101 1.80 11.56 1.27
C LEU A 101 0.95 12.70 0.69
N THR A 102 0.27 12.47 -0.44
CA THR A 102 -0.73 13.41 -0.98
C THR A 102 -1.87 13.61 0.03
N LEU A 103 -2.39 12.54 0.64
CA LEU A 103 -3.41 12.63 1.67
C LEU A 103 -2.89 13.29 2.97
N TRP A 104 -1.62 13.10 3.29
CA TRP A 104 -0.95 13.80 4.39
C TRP A 104 -0.86 15.31 4.14
N HIS A 105 -0.43 15.73 2.95
CA HIS A 105 -0.41 17.14 2.54
C HIS A 105 -1.82 17.74 2.51
N PHE A 106 -2.79 16.99 2.01
CA PHE A 106 -4.19 17.41 2.00
C PHE A 106 -4.74 17.61 3.42
N ALA A 107 -4.41 16.71 4.36
CA ALA A 107 -4.77 16.86 5.76
C ALA A 107 -4.15 18.12 6.40
N GLN A 108 -2.87 18.40 6.12
CA GLN A 108 -2.23 19.65 6.55
C GLN A 108 -2.96 20.88 6.01
N TRP A 109 -3.20 20.91 4.69
CA TRP A 109 -3.89 22.01 4.04
C TRP A 109 -5.30 22.22 4.58
N LEU A 110 -6.07 21.15 4.80
CA LEU A 110 -7.43 21.28 5.34
C LEU A 110 -7.42 21.89 6.73
N LEU A 111 -6.46 21.50 7.57
CA LEU A 111 -6.36 21.99 8.94
C LEU A 111 -5.89 23.45 8.98
N THR A 112 -5.02 23.91 8.07
CA THR A 112 -4.64 25.33 8.01
C THR A 112 -5.79 26.26 7.60
N LEU A 113 -6.81 25.74 6.91
CA LEU A 113 -8.04 26.50 6.62
C LEU A 113 -8.93 26.70 7.85
N VAL A 114 -8.83 25.81 8.84
CA VAL A 114 -9.71 25.79 10.02
C VAL A 114 -9.00 26.33 11.26
N PHE A 115 -7.70 26.07 11.39
CA PHE A 115 -6.89 26.41 12.56
C PHE A 115 -5.64 27.19 12.13
N ILE A 116 -5.30 28.24 12.87
CA ILE A 116 -4.10 29.07 12.61
C ILE A 116 -2.81 28.25 12.80
N ASP A 117 -2.76 27.44 13.86
CA ASP A 117 -1.66 26.51 14.12
C ASP A 117 -2.22 25.09 14.30
N SER A 118 -1.91 24.23 13.35
CA SER A 118 -2.38 22.85 13.34
C SER A 118 -1.36 21.93 14.04
N SER A 119 -1.78 21.28 15.12
CA SER A 119 -0.96 20.25 15.77
C SER A 119 -0.62 19.13 14.77
N ILE A 120 0.64 18.69 14.75
CA ILE A 120 1.07 17.57 13.89
C ILE A 120 0.27 16.28 14.17
N TRP A 121 -0.24 16.14 15.38
CA TRP A 121 -1.11 15.01 15.76
C TRP A 121 -2.51 15.13 15.17
N ALA A 122 -3.02 16.34 14.96
CA ALA A 122 -4.27 16.55 14.24
C ALA A 122 -4.11 16.17 12.75
N VAL A 123 -2.99 16.58 12.14
CA VAL A 123 -2.61 16.16 10.77
C VAL A 123 -2.51 14.64 10.70
N TRP A 124 -1.81 14.03 11.66
CA TRP A 124 -1.67 12.58 11.75
C TRP A 124 -3.02 11.88 11.84
N CYS A 125 -3.91 12.29 12.75
CA CYS A 125 -5.24 11.70 12.91
C CYS A 125 -6.06 11.76 11.61
N LEU A 126 -6.06 12.93 10.97
CA LEU A 126 -6.84 13.16 9.75
C LEU A 126 -6.25 12.39 8.55
N ALA A 127 -4.94 12.40 8.38
CA ALA A 127 -4.26 11.63 7.35
C ALA A 127 -4.46 10.12 7.56
N TYR A 128 -4.35 9.64 8.81
CA TYR A 128 -4.60 8.25 9.17
C TYR A 128 -6.03 7.82 8.79
N LEU A 129 -7.02 8.66 9.10
CA LEU A 129 -8.41 8.42 8.73
C LEU A 129 -8.60 8.35 7.21
N PHE A 130 -8.09 9.33 6.48
CA PHE A 130 -8.20 9.37 5.01
C PHE A 130 -7.52 8.16 4.35
N ILE A 131 -6.29 7.84 4.76
CA ILE A 131 -5.54 6.71 4.22
C ILE A 131 -6.26 5.40 4.54
N SER A 132 -6.71 5.21 5.78
CA SER A 132 -7.38 3.98 6.21
C SER A 132 -8.70 3.76 5.48
N LEU A 133 -9.53 4.81 5.37
CA LEU A 133 -10.81 4.75 4.66
C LEU A 133 -10.60 4.49 3.18
N TRP A 134 -9.71 5.24 2.54
CA TRP A 134 -9.37 5.04 1.14
C TRP A 134 -8.86 3.63 0.91
N GLN A 135 -7.91 3.14 1.71
CA GLN A 135 -7.30 1.84 1.52
C GLN A 135 -8.33 0.72 1.71
N ALA A 136 -9.22 0.82 2.70
CA ALA A 136 -10.28 -0.16 2.91
C ALA A 136 -11.24 -0.25 1.71
N LEU A 137 -11.69 0.90 1.20
CA LEU A 137 -12.62 0.96 0.08
C LEU A 137 -11.94 0.59 -1.24
N PHE A 138 -10.79 1.20 -1.53
CA PHE A 138 -10.06 1.02 -2.79
C PHE A 138 -9.55 -0.41 -2.94
N MET A 139 -8.98 -1.00 -1.88
CA MET A 139 -8.48 -2.37 -1.97
C MET A 139 -9.62 -3.36 -2.23
N ASP A 140 -10.71 -3.24 -1.47
CA ASP A 140 -11.78 -4.24 -1.49
C ASP A 140 -12.75 -4.08 -2.66
N MET A 141 -13.01 -2.85 -3.11
CA MET A 141 -14.01 -2.55 -4.15
C MET A 141 -13.41 -2.30 -5.53
N PHE A 142 -12.09 -2.14 -5.63
CA PHE A 142 -11.43 -1.88 -6.91
C PHE A 142 -10.20 -2.76 -7.11
N TRP A 143 -9.19 -2.62 -6.25
CA TRP A 143 -7.88 -3.24 -6.47
C TRP A 143 -7.97 -4.76 -6.53
N ASP A 144 -8.63 -5.37 -5.55
CA ASP A 144 -8.78 -6.82 -5.49
C ASP A 144 -9.61 -7.39 -6.66
N LEU A 145 -10.53 -6.60 -7.22
CA LEU A 145 -11.39 -7.05 -8.31
C LEU A 145 -10.73 -6.92 -9.69
N TYR A 146 -9.94 -5.87 -9.90
CA TYR A 146 -9.47 -5.49 -11.24
C TYR A 146 -7.96 -5.62 -11.42
N VAL A 147 -7.20 -5.63 -10.33
CA VAL A 147 -5.74 -5.63 -10.36
C VAL A 147 -5.15 -6.87 -9.70
N SER A 148 -5.53 -7.19 -8.47
CA SER A 148 -4.98 -8.36 -7.80
C SER A 148 -5.53 -9.66 -8.42
N PRO A 149 -4.70 -10.70 -8.58
CA PRO A 149 -5.22 -12.04 -8.81
C PRO A 149 -5.90 -12.55 -7.53
N GLU A 150 -6.73 -13.61 -7.61
CA GLU A 150 -7.28 -14.22 -6.39
C GLU A 150 -6.14 -14.72 -5.49
N HIS A 151 -6.15 -14.36 -4.21
CA HIS A 151 -5.00 -14.59 -3.33
C HIS A 151 -5.34 -14.71 -1.84
N ASP A 152 -6.61 -14.57 -1.45
CA ASP A 152 -7.00 -14.53 -0.05
C ASP A 152 -8.37 -15.16 0.21
N THR A 153 -8.50 -15.86 1.34
CA THR A 153 -9.81 -16.14 1.94
C THR A 153 -10.27 -14.92 2.73
N ALA A 154 -11.56 -14.85 3.07
CA ALA A 154 -12.07 -13.76 3.92
C ALA A 154 -11.33 -13.69 5.27
N ALA A 155 -11.02 -14.85 5.87
CA ALA A 155 -10.30 -14.94 7.13
C ALA A 155 -8.84 -14.47 7.01
N SER A 156 -8.12 -14.88 5.95
CA SER A 156 -6.73 -14.43 5.75
C SER A 156 -6.66 -12.93 5.50
N LYS A 157 -7.61 -12.37 4.74
CA LYS A 157 -7.72 -10.91 4.52
C LYS A 157 -7.83 -10.16 5.85
N GLN A 158 -8.75 -10.55 6.72
CA GLN A 158 -8.94 -9.89 8.02
C GLN A 158 -7.67 -9.96 8.89
N GLN A 159 -7.04 -11.13 8.97
CA GLN A 159 -5.80 -11.29 9.73
C GLN A 159 -4.65 -10.45 9.17
N LYS A 160 -4.51 -10.37 7.84
CA LYS A 160 -3.52 -9.51 7.19
C LYS A 160 -3.75 -8.04 7.51
N VAL A 161 -4.99 -7.56 7.45
CA VAL A 161 -5.32 -6.18 7.83
C VAL A 161 -4.91 -5.87 9.26
N MET A 162 -5.34 -6.70 10.22
CA MET A 162 -5.11 -6.45 11.64
C MET A 162 -3.64 -6.61 12.06
N LEU A 163 -2.93 -7.60 11.51
CA LEU A 163 -1.57 -7.94 11.95
C LEU A 163 -0.47 -7.28 11.12
N THR A 164 -0.80 -6.71 9.96
CA THR A 164 0.21 -6.15 9.04
C THR A 164 -0.14 -4.73 8.63
N HIS A 165 -1.29 -4.50 8.01
CA HIS A 165 -1.60 -3.19 7.41
C HIS A 165 -1.82 -2.10 8.46
N ILE A 166 -2.69 -2.35 9.46
CA ILE A 166 -2.97 -1.38 10.53
C ILE A 166 -1.70 -1.04 11.30
N PRO A 167 -0.93 -2.00 11.85
CA PRO A 167 0.26 -1.65 12.61
C PRO A 167 1.33 -0.97 11.74
N ASN A 168 1.54 -1.42 10.49
CA ASN A 168 2.49 -0.77 9.58
C ASN A 168 2.12 0.69 9.35
N LEU A 169 0.87 0.98 8.98
CA LEU A 169 0.41 2.35 8.74
C LEU A 169 0.55 3.19 10.01
N THR A 170 0.13 2.67 11.17
CA THR A 170 0.24 3.36 12.45
C THR A 170 1.69 3.72 12.77
N MET A 171 2.61 2.75 12.75
CA MET A 171 4.01 3.01 13.11
C MET A 171 4.71 3.91 12.10
N SER A 172 4.52 3.68 10.80
CA SER A 172 5.14 4.49 9.76
C SER A 172 4.62 5.92 9.73
N LEU A 173 3.31 6.15 9.96
CA LEU A 173 2.77 7.50 10.08
C LEU A 173 3.20 8.20 11.37
N ILE A 174 3.31 7.49 12.50
CA ILE A 174 3.87 8.08 13.74
C ILE A 174 5.31 8.53 13.47
N PHE A 175 6.11 7.68 12.82
CA PHE A 175 7.48 8.03 12.45
C PHE A 175 7.53 9.25 11.52
N LEU A 176 6.62 9.32 10.53
CA LEU A 176 6.50 10.47 9.64
C LEU A 176 6.13 11.74 10.42
N ALA A 177 5.19 11.66 11.37
CA ALA A 177 4.78 12.80 12.21
C ALA A 177 5.96 13.34 13.05
N VAL A 178 6.72 12.43 13.67
CA VAL A 178 7.83 12.79 14.58
C VAL A 178 9.06 13.28 13.83
N TYR A 179 9.47 12.59 12.77
CA TYR A 179 10.76 12.83 12.11
C TYR A 179 10.65 13.49 10.75
N GLN A 180 9.44 13.66 10.22
CA GLN A 180 9.17 14.23 8.90
C GLN A 180 10.00 13.58 7.78
N ASN A 181 10.34 12.29 7.89
CA ASN A 181 11.22 11.61 6.93
C ASN A 181 10.39 10.83 5.90
N TYR A 182 10.21 11.42 4.73
CA TYR A 182 9.33 10.90 3.68
C TYR A 182 9.98 9.70 2.98
N TRP A 183 11.31 9.70 2.84
CA TRP A 183 12.05 8.63 2.19
C TRP A 183 11.92 7.30 2.92
N LEU A 184 12.04 7.29 4.25
CA LEU A 184 11.83 6.06 5.02
C LEU A 184 10.37 5.60 4.99
N PHE A 185 9.41 6.54 5.06
CA PHE A 185 8.00 6.21 4.91
C PHE A 185 7.73 5.50 3.57
N ILE A 186 8.21 6.07 2.45
CA ILE A 186 8.13 5.46 1.11
C ILE A 186 8.85 4.10 1.08
N GLY A 187 10.05 4.03 1.66
CA GLY A 187 10.87 2.82 1.67
C GLY A 187 10.16 1.64 2.34
N TRP A 188 9.50 1.86 3.48
CA TRP A 188 8.74 0.84 4.19
C TRP A 188 7.51 0.37 3.42
N GLN A 189 6.69 1.30 2.89
CA GLN A 189 5.54 0.92 2.07
C GLN A 189 5.98 0.18 0.80
N THR A 190 7.09 0.62 0.20
CA THR A 190 7.62 0.01 -1.02
C THR A 190 8.14 -1.40 -0.75
N THR A 191 8.88 -1.59 0.33
CA THR A 191 9.38 -2.92 0.73
C THR A 191 8.23 -3.87 1.02
N ALA A 192 7.21 -3.41 1.76
CA ALA A 192 6.00 -4.17 2.01
C ALA A 192 5.32 -4.63 0.71
N LEU A 193 5.15 -3.73 -0.27
CA LEU A 193 4.47 -4.04 -1.53
C LEU A 193 5.31 -4.85 -2.52
N VAL A 194 6.64 -4.72 -2.49
CA VAL A 194 7.55 -5.66 -3.18
C VAL A 194 7.36 -7.08 -2.64
N ILE A 195 7.36 -7.24 -1.32
CA ILE A 195 7.14 -8.54 -0.69
C ILE A 195 5.76 -9.09 -1.06
N CYS A 196 4.70 -8.27 -0.98
CA CYS A 196 3.35 -8.67 -1.39
C CYS A 196 3.30 -9.14 -2.85
N SER A 197 3.85 -8.37 -3.79
CA SER A 197 3.85 -8.69 -5.21
C SER A 197 4.54 -10.03 -5.52
N VAL A 198 5.70 -10.25 -4.89
CA VAL A 198 6.44 -11.53 -5.00
C VAL A 198 5.66 -12.68 -4.36
N ALA A 199 5.10 -12.45 -3.17
CA ALA A 199 4.37 -13.48 -2.42
C ALA A 199 3.05 -13.88 -3.11
N MET A 200 2.31 -12.93 -3.71
CA MET A 200 1.15 -13.23 -4.54
C MET A 200 1.50 -13.98 -5.83
N ARG A 201 2.79 -13.93 -6.20
CA ARG A 201 3.28 -14.30 -7.52
C ARG A 201 2.52 -13.53 -8.59
N MET A 202 2.53 -12.21 -8.49
CA MET A 202 1.81 -11.32 -9.41
C MET A 202 2.06 -11.75 -10.87
N PRO A 203 1.01 -12.11 -11.64
CA PRO A 203 1.20 -12.55 -13.01
C PRO A 203 1.75 -11.42 -13.86
N SER A 204 2.77 -11.72 -14.66
CA SER A 204 3.28 -10.78 -15.66
C SER A 204 2.25 -10.58 -16.78
N PRO A 205 2.31 -9.46 -17.51
CA PRO A 205 1.34 -9.21 -18.59
C PRO A 205 1.52 -10.16 -19.78
N TRP A 206 2.64 -10.89 -19.86
CA TRP A 206 2.88 -11.95 -20.85
C TRP A 206 2.67 -13.36 -20.27
N SER A 207 2.12 -13.51 -19.06
CA SER A 207 1.83 -14.83 -18.50
C SER A 207 0.68 -15.49 -19.27
N GLU A 208 0.92 -16.71 -19.75
CA GLU A 208 -0.10 -17.56 -20.39
C GLU A 208 -0.79 -18.50 -19.37
N VAL A 209 -0.33 -18.49 -18.12
CA VAL A 209 -0.88 -19.36 -17.07
C VAL A 209 -2.26 -18.85 -16.66
N GLN A 210 -3.27 -19.71 -16.80
CA GLN A 210 -4.61 -19.40 -16.33
C GLN A 210 -4.60 -19.13 -14.82
N THR A 211 -5.04 -17.94 -14.47
CA THR A 211 -5.09 -17.46 -13.09
C THR A 211 -6.54 -17.19 -12.72
N LEU A 212 -6.94 -17.60 -11.52
CA LEU A 212 -8.27 -17.29 -11.00
C LEU A 212 -8.40 -15.78 -10.75
N ALA A 213 -9.45 -15.17 -11.29
CA ALA A 213 -9.83 -13.81 -10.91
C ALA A 213 -10.49 -13.83 -9.53
N ALA A 214 -10.42 -12.69 -8.85
CA ALA A 214 -11.10 -12.54 -7.58
C ALA A 214 -12.61 -12.70 -7.75
N ARG A 215 -13.24 -13.41 -6.82
CA ARG A 215 -14.69 -13.51 -6.79
C ARG A 215 -15.29 -12.19 -6.32
N ALA A 216 -16.34 -11.73 -7.01
CA ALA A 216 -17.10 -10.55 -6.60
C ALA A 216 -18.37 -10.95 -5.83
N LYS A 217 -18.78 -10.12 -4.87
CA LYS A 217 -20.10 -10.15 -4.22
C LYS A 217 -20.63 -8.72 -4.06
N PRO A 218 -21.96 -8.52 -3.98
CA PRO A 218 -22.51 -7.19 -3.69
C PRO A 218 -22.09 -6.73 -2.29
N SER A 219 -21.71 -5.46 -2.17
CA SER A 219 -21.44 -4.80 -0.91
C SER A 219 -22.71 -4.18 -0.31
N ILE A 220 -22.63 -3.79 0.96
CA ILE A 220 -23.69 -3.01 1.63
C ILE A 220 -23.79 -1.57 1.12
N LEU A 221 -22.77 -1.07 0.39
CA LEU A 221 -22.74 0.26 -0.19
C LEU A 221 -23.43 0.23 -1.54
N PHE A 222 -24.77 0.29 -1.52
CA PHE A 222 -25.61 0.34 -2.73
C PHE A 222 -25.41 -0.85 -3.69
N GLY A 223 -25.00 -2.01 -3.19
CA GLY A 223 -24.77 -3.20 -4.02
C GLY A 223 -23.51 -3.14 -4.88
N LEU A 224 -22.63 -2.15 -4.68
CA LEU A 224 -21.37 -2.04 -5.42
C LEU A 224 -20.53 -3.32 -5.27
N PRO A 225 -19.87 -3.81 -6.34
CA PRO A 225 -19.11 -5.04 -6.26
C PRO A 225 -17.92 -4.89 -5.30
N ARG A 226 -17.70 -5.94 -4.50
CA ARG A 226 -16.52 -6.06 -3.63
C ARG A 226 -15.92 -7.45 -3.71
N ALA A 227 -14.64 -7.57 -3.41
CA ALA A 227 -13.95 -8.85 -3.36
C ALA A 227 -14.52 -9.74 -2.25
N ALA A 228 -14.87 -10.96 -2.62
CA ALA A 228 -15.50 -11.94 -1.74
C ALA A 228 -14.48 -12.88 -1.07
N GLY A 229 -13.25 -12.91 -1.60
CA GLY A 229 -12.22 -13.90 -1.27
C GLY A 229 -12.55 -15.30 -1.78
N TYR A 230 -11.51 -16.12 -1.81
CA TYR A 230 -11.55 -17.52 -2.20
C TYR A 230 -12.39 -18.35 -1.23
N GLN A 231 -13.17 -19.28 -1.80
CA GLN A 231 -13.85 -20.36 -1.10
C GLN A 231 -13.50 -21.65 -1.82
N SER A 232 -12.99 -22.66 -1.09
CA SER A 232 -12.91 -24.01 -1.63
C SER A 232 -14.34 -24.53 -1.78
N GLU A 233 -14.73 -24.87 -3.00
CA GLU A 233 -15.96 -25.62 -3.28
C GLU A 233 -15.98 -26.96 -2.52
#